data_AF-A0A955Y4B1-F1
#
_entry.id   AF-A0A955Y4B1-F1
#
_cell.length_a   1.000
_cell.length_b   1.000
_cell.length_c   1.000
_cell.angle_alpha   90.00
_cell.angle_beta   90.00
_cell.angle_gamma   90.00
#
_symmetry.space_group_name_H-M   'P 1'
#
loop_
_entity.id
_entity.type
_entity.pdbx_description
1 polymer ?
#
loop_
_entity_poly.entity_id
_entity_poly.type
_entity_poly.pdbx_seq_one_letter_code
_entity_poly.pdbx_strand_id
1 'polypeptide(L)'
;MTVESVRVPAAQLALLQPYRVDHVLERHGQARYVAENLFYRGILSFDPNEVYWLTPAQEVELDFLCGIAKVIGLRGIEGVLDGLERPYAFPLSELVFDFTTGSFVVRAQLAAEVHDAA
;
A
#
# COMPACT_ATOMS: atom_id res chain seq x y z
N MET A 1 -31.20 -19.48 25.56
CA MET A 1 -30.43 -18.41 24.90
C MET A 1 -29.52 -19.09 23.89
N THR A 2 -29.95 -19.19 22.64
CA THR A 2 -29.22 -19.87 21.56
C THR A 2 -28.19 -18.91 21.00
N VAL A 3 -26.91 -19.25 21.11
CA VAL A 3 -25.82 -18.52 20.45
C VAL A 3 -25.91 -18.84 18.97
N GLU A 4 -26.45 -17.91 18.18
CA GLU A 4 -26.34 -17.97 16.72
C GLU A 4 -24.86 -17.77 16.35
N SER A 5 -24.22 -18.83 15.86
CA SER A 5 -22.85 -18.73 15.36
C SER A 5 -22.89 -18.31 13.89
N VAL A 6 -22.37 -17.13 13.60
CA VAL A 6 -22.19 -16.65 12.22
C VAL A 6 -20.88 -17.22 11.70
N ARG A 7 -20.95 -18.03 10.63
CA ARG A 7 -19.77 -18.48 9.89
C ARG A 7 -19.32 -17.36 8.95
N VAL A 8 -18.23 -16.69 9.31
CA VAL A 8 -17.58 -15.70 8.44
C VAL A 8 -16.54 -16.45 7.58
N PRO A 9 -16.58 -16.34 6.24
CA PRO A 9 -15.57 -16.90 5.35
C PRO A 9 -14.17 -16.42 5.73
N ALA A 10 -13.16 -17.29 5.60
CA ALA A 10 -11.77 -16.95 5.93
C ALA A 10 -11.24 -15.72 5.18
N ALA A 11 -11.71 -15.48 3.95
CA ALA A 11 -11.39 -14.28 3.17
C ALA A 11 -11.96 -12.99 3.80
N GLN A 12 -13.13 -13.06 4.45
CA GLN A 12 -13.70 -11.95 5.20
C GLN A 12 -13.05 -11.77 6.58
N LEU A 13 -12.51 -12.85 7.18
CA LEU A 13 -11.70 -12.75 8.39
C LEU A 13 -10.35 -12.08 8.14
N ALA A 14 -9.74 -12.30 6.97
CA ALA A 14 -8.50 -11.60 6.59
C ALA A 14 -8.69 -10.08 6.53
N LEU A 15 -9.84 -9.62 6.04
CA LEU A 15 -10.22 -8.19 6.01
C LEU A 15 -10.49 -7.58 7.41
N LEU A 16 -10.62 -8.41 8.45
CA LEU A 16 -10.92 -8.00 9.82
C LEU A 16 -9.70 -8.06 10.74
N GLN A 17 -8.57 -8.60 10.27
CA GLN A 17 -7.36 -8.66 11.10
C GLN A 17 -6.63 -7.33 10.99
N PRO A 18 -6.41 -6.62 12.11
CA PRO A 18 -5.63 -5.41 12.08
C PRO A 18 -4.20 -5.77 11.62
N TYR A 19 -3.74 -5.12 10.55
CA TYR A 19 -2.40 -5.37 10.03
C TYR A 19 -1.39 -4.61 10.88
N ARG A 20 -0.29 -5.26 11.24
CA ARG A 20 0.83 -4.60 11.92
C ARG A 20 1.77 -4.02 10.87
N VAL A 21 2.40 -2.89 11.19
CA VAL A 21 3.51 -2.31 10.40
C VAL A 21 4.52 -3.39 10.02
N ASP A 22 4.94 -4.21 11.00
CA ASP A 22 5.94 -5.25 10.79
C ASP A 22 5.49 -6.31 9.77
N HIS A 23 4.21 -6.72 9.78
CA HIS A 23 3.70 -7.68 8.81
C HIS A 23 3.75 -7.14 7.38
N VAL A 24 3.39 -5.87 7.15
CA VAL A 24 3.45 -5.27 5.82
C VAL A 24 4.90 -5.22 5.33
N LEU A 25 5.83 -4.80 6.19
CA LEU A 25 7.25 -4.74 5.87
C LEU A 25 7.84 -6.14 5.53
N GLU A 26 7.47 -7.16 6.31
CA GLU A 26 7.89 -8.55 6.08
C GLU A 26 7.42 -9.08 4.72
N ARG A 27 6.18 -8.77 4.28
CA ARG A 27 5.68 -9.14 2.94
C ARG A 27 6.60 -8.63 1.81
N HIS A 28 7.22 -7.47 2.02
CA HIS A 28 8.10 -6.84 1.04
C HIS A 28 9.58 -7.16 1.27
N GLY A 29 9.93 -7.91 2.32
CA GLY A 29 11.32 -8.16 2.71
C GLY A 29 12.06 -6.90 3.15
N GLN A 30 11.33 -5.93 3.71
CA GLN A 30 11.86 -4.65 4.16
C GLN A 30 12.00 -4.59 5.67
N ALA A 31 12.92 -3.76 6.14
CA ALA A 31 13.10 -3.50 7.56
C ALA A 31 12.37 -2.22 7.97
N ARG A 32 12.11 -2.09 9.28
CA ARG A 32 11.36 -0.98 9.87
C ARG A 32 11.88 0.42 9.53
N TYR A 33 13.20 0.56 9.37
CA TYR A 33 13.83 1.82 8.95
C TYR A 33 13.27 2.35 7.62
N VAL A 34 12.72 1.49 6.76
CA VAL A 34 12.12 1.91 5.48
C VAL A 34 10.85 2.72 5.72
N ALA A 35 9.94 2.22 6.56
CA ALA A 35 8.73 2.96 6.94
C ALA A 35 9.09 4.26 7.66
N GLU A 36 10.06 4.23 8.57
CA GLU A 36 10.55 5.42 9.27
C GLU A 36 11.09 6.48 8.29
N ASN A 37 11.90 6.06 7.31
CA ASN A 37 12.46 6.98 6.32
C ASN A 37 11.37 7.60 5.43
N LEU A 38 10.38 6.80 5.03
CA LEU A 38 9.22 7.29 4.28
C LEU A 38 8.41 8.31 5.10
N PHE A 39 8.25 8.07 6.40
CA PHE A 39 7.58 9.03 7.30
C PHE A 39 8.40 10.32 7.46
N TYR A 40 9.71 10.22 7.75
CA TYR A 40 10.57 11.40 7.92
C TYR A 40 10.69 12.27 6.66
N ARG A 41 10.50 11.67 5.47
CA ARG A 41 10.43 12.39 4.19
C ARG A 41 9.04 12.96 3.89
N GLY A 42 8.07 12.76 4.78
CA GLY A 42 6.69 13.21 4.61
C GLY A 42 5.91 12.41 3.56
N ILE A 43 6.42 11.26 3.12
CA ILE A 43 5.82 10.42 2.08
C ILE A 43 4.74 9.52 2.68
N LEU A 44 5.05 8.84 3.79
CA LEU A 44 4.07 8.04 4.56
C LEU A 44 3.18 8.98 5.40
N SER A 45 1.87 8.77 5.44
CA SER A 45 0.94 9.69 6.12
C SER A 45 0.79 9.47 7.62
N PHE A 46 1.49 8.49 8.19
CA PHE A 46 1.40 8.15 9.61
C PHE A 46 2.76 7.76 10.17
N ASP A 47 2.96 7.97 11.47
CA ASP A 47 4.18 7.56 12.16
C ASP A 47 4.13 6.04 12.43
N PRO A 48 5.01 5.24 11.82
CA PRO A 48 5.03 3.79 12.04
C PRO A 48 5.43 3.41 13.47
N ASN A 49 6.01 4.32 14.26
CA ASN A 49 6.40 4.10 15.65
C ASN A 49 5.28 4.40 16.66
N GLU A 50 4.33 5.25 16.29
CA GLU A 50 3.16 5.54 17.13
C GLU A 50 1.97 4.62 16.80
N VAL A 51 1.94 4.06 15.58
CA VAL A 51 0.85 3.20 15.11
C VAL A 51 1.24 1.72 15.23
N TYR A 52 0.62 1.03 16.18
CA TYR A 52 0.81 -0.41 16.36
C TYR A 52 -0.07 -1.25 15.39
N TRP A 53 -1.31 -0.79 15.17
CA TRP A 53 -2.28 -1.44 14.29
C TRP A 53 -2.67 -0.47 13.16
N LEU A 54 -2.55 -0.94 11.93
CA LEU A 54 -2.89 -0.17 10.73
C LEU A 54 -4.40 -0.25 10.48
N THR A 55 -4.98 0.90 10.17
CA THR A 55 -6.25 0.96 9.44
C THR A 55 -6.06 0.40 8.02
N PRO A 56 -7.13 -0.03 7.33
CA PRO A 56 -7.02 -0.49 5.94
C PRO A 56 -6.35 0.53 5.01
N ALA A 57 -6.62 1.83 5.19
CA ALA A 57 -6.00 2.88 4.38
C ALA A 57 -4.48 2.98 4.61
N GLN A 58 -4.04 2.87 5.87
CA GLN A 58 -2.62 2.90 6.23
C GLN A 58 -1.89 1.64 5.76
N GLU A 59 -2.56 0.48 5.81
CA GLU A 59 -2.00 -0.75 5.25
C GLU A 59 -1.77 -0.61 3.74
N VAL A 60 -2.78 -0.15 2.98
CA VAL A 60 -2.67 0.04 1.52
C VAL A 60 -1.58 1.05 1.18
N GLU A 61 -1.53 2.19 1.89
CA GLU A 61 -0.48 3.20 1.67
C GLU A 61 0.92 2.62 1.92
N LEU A 62 1.12 1.93 3.05
CA LEU A 62 2.41 1.33 3.38
C LEU A 62 2.79 0.23 2.38
N ASP A 63 1.84 -0.62 2.00
CA ASP A 63 2.04 -1.69 1.03
C ASP A 63 2.47 -1.15 -0.33
N PHE A 64 1.78 -0.11 -0.81
CA PHE A 64 2.10 0.59 -2.06
C PHE A 64 3.52 1.17 -2.03
N LEU A 65 3.86 1.92 -0.99
CA LEU A 65 5.18 2.56 -0.86
C LEU A 65 6.30 1.53 -0.70
N CYS A 66 6.08 0.47 0.08
CA CYS A 66 7.02 -0.64 0.20
C CYS A 66 7.23 -1.35 -1.14
N GLY A 67 6.16 -1.57 -1.91
CA GLY A 67 6.22 -2.13 -3.26
C GLY A 67 7.11 -1.33 -4.19
N ILE A 68 6.97 0.00 -4.22
CA ILE A 68 7.84 0.87 -5.03
C ILE A 68 9.28 0.84 -4.50
N ALA A 69 9.47 1.03 -3.20
CA ALA A 69 10.79 1.07 -2.58
C ALA A 69 11.58 -0.24 -2.78
N LYS A 70 10.89 -1.38 -2.92
CA LYS A 70 11.52 -2.67 -3.22
C LYS A 70 12.14 -2.73 -4.61
N VAL A 71 11.55 -2.05 -5.59
CA VAL A 71 11.99 -2.07 -7.00
C VAL A 71 13.06 -1.02 -7.26
N ILE A 72 12.85 0.22 -6.80
CA ILE A 72 13.69 1.36 -7.17
C ILE A 72 14.46 1.98 -6.01
N GLY A 73 14.28 1.43 -4.79
CA GLY A 73 14.84 2.00 -3.58
C GLY A 73 14.15 3.29 -3.15
N LEU A 74 14.64 3.86 -2.04
CA LEU A 74 14.09 5.09 -1.49
C LEU A 74 14.47 6.33 -2.30
N ARG A 75 15.63 6.36 -2.94
CA ARG A 75 16.14 7.59 -3.61
C ARG A 75 15.31 8.03 -4.82
N GLY A 76 14.63 7.10 -5.49
CA GLY A 76 13.83 7.40 -6.68
C GLY A 76 12.33 7.56 -6.43
N ILE A 77 11.86 7.35 -5.20
CA ILE A 77 10.43 7.21 -4.94
C ILE A 77 9.64 8.51 -5.20
N GLU A 78 10.19 9.69 -4.89
CA GLU A 78 9.49 10.97 -5.07
C GLU A 78 9.16 11.24 -6.54
N GLY A 79 10.04 10.88 -7.47
CA GLY A 79 9.77 11.05 -8.90
C GLY A 79 8.68 10.11 -9.42
N VAL A 80 8.45 8.98 -8.74
CA VAL A 80 7.34 8.05 -9.05
C VAL A 80 6.03 8.53 -8.45
N LEU A 81 6.10 9.20 -7.32
CA LEU A 81 4.94 9.74 -6.61
C LEU A 81 4.51 11.11 -7.14
N ASP A 82 5.33 11.74 -7.98
CA ASP A 82 5.00 13.03 -8.60
C ASP A 82 3.69 12.94 -9.40
N GLY A 83 2.72 13.79 -9.07
CA GLY A 83 1.38 13.76 -9.65
C GLY A 83 0.40 12.75 -9.06
N LEU A 84 0.81 11.93 -8.07
CA LEU A 84 -0.13 11.07 -7.33
C LEU A 84 -0.72 11.81 -6.12
N GLU A 85 -2.04 11.72 -5.96
CA GLU A 85 -2.72 12.26 -4.78
C GLU A 85 -2.55 11.35 -3.56
N ARG A 86 -2.38 11.98 -2.40
CA ARG A 86 -2.32 11.29 -1.10
C ARG A 86 -3.71 11.18 -0.48
N PRO A 87 -3.99 10.14 0.36
CA PRO A 87 -3.15 8.96 0.59
C PRO A 87 -3.12 8.07 -0.65
N TYR A 88 -2.00 7.37 -0.89
CA TYR A 88 -1.81 6.47 -2.05
C TYR A 88 -2.68 5.21 -1.92
N ALA A 89 -4.00 5.40 -1.88
CA ALA A 89 -5.00 4.42 -1.49
C ALA A 89 -5.40 3.49 -2.65
N PHE A 90 -4.42 3.09 -3.45
CA PHE A 90 -4.62 2.15 -4.56
C PHE A 90 -3.57 1.04 -4.45
N PRO A 91 -3.94 -0.23 -4.65
CA PRO A 91 -2.95 -1.29 -4.73
C PRO A 91 -2.00 -1.03 -5.89
N LEU A 92 -0.70 -1.20 -5.66
CA LEU A 92 0.29 -1.12 -6.73
C LEU A 92 0.09 -2.30 -7.68
N SER A 93 -0.57 -2.09 -8.81
CA SER A 93 -0.78 -3.13 -9.81
C SER A 93 0.47 -3.35 -10.66
N GLU A 94 1.08 -2.28 -11.18
CA GLU A 94 2.25 -2.38 -12.05
C GLU A 94 3.10 -1.11 -11.96
N LEU A 95 4.43 -1.31 -11.90
CA LEU A 95 5.43 -0.25 -12.01
C LEU A 95 6.24 -0.49 -13.29
N VAL A 96 6.09 0.39 -14.28
CA VAL A 96 6.73 0.24 -15.60
C VAL A 96 7.82 1.29 -15.77
N PHE A 97 8.99 0.89 -16.28
CA PHE A 97 10.02 1.83 -16.71
C PHE A 97 9.76 2.25 -18.16
N ASP A 98 9.48 3.54 -18.39
CA ASP A 98 9.36 4.11 -19.72
C ASP A 98 10.74 4.54 -20.22
N PHE A 99 11.26 3.81 -21.21
CA PHE A 99 12.56 4.11 -21.84
C PHE A 99 12.56 5.41 -22.65
N THR A 100 11.40 5.94 -23.04
CA THR A 100 11.25 7.18 -23.81
C THR A 100 11.50 8.39 -22.93
N THR A 101 10.91 8.39 -21.74
CA THR A 101 11.03 9.47 -20.76
C THR A 101 12.17 9.25 -19.77
N GLY A 102 12.68 8.01 -19.67
CA GLY A 102 13.68 7.63 -18.67
C GLY A 102 13.12 7.61 -17.25
N SER A 103 11.82 7.41 -17.08
CA SER A 103 11.12 7.50 -15.80
C SER A 103 10.29 6.26 -15.50
N PHE A 104 10.07 5.98 -14.21
CA PHE A 104 9.10 4.97 -13.79
C PHE A 104 7.70 5.58 -13.78
N VAL A 105 6.71 4.83 -14.25
CA VAL A 105 5.30 5.20 -14.28
C VAL A 105 4.51 4.17 -13.50
N VAL A 106 3.71 4.63 -12.54
CA VAL A 106 2.74 3.78 -11.86
C VAL A 106 1.55 3.60 -12.80
N ARG A 107 1.30 2.35 -13.22
CA ARG A 107 0.02 1.99 -13.83
C ARG A 107 -0.87 1.48 -12.74
N ALA A 108 -1.70 2.36 -12.19
CA ALA A 108 -2.82 1.94 -11.37
C ALA A 108 -3.87 1.28 -12.27
N GLN A 109 -4.31 0.08 -11.92
CA GLN A 109 -5.62 -0.37 -12.34
C GLN A 109 -6.61 0.60 -11.69
N LEU A 110 -6.98 1.65 -12.43
CA LEU A 110 -8.33 2.19 -12.29
C LEU A 110 -9.23 0.96 -12.36
N ALA A 111 -10.02 0.74 -11.32
CA ALA A 111 -11.18 -0.13 -11.40
C ALA A 111 -12.09 0.52 -12.45
N ALA A 112 -11.76 0.35 -13.72
CA ALA A 112 -12.55 0.74 -14.85
C ALA A 112 -13.77 -0.17 -14.79
N GLU A 113 -14.82 0.40 -14.22
CA GLU A 113 -16.13 0.40 -14.87
C GLU A 113 -16.52 -0.96 -15.45
N VAL A 114 -17.07 -1.83 -14.60
CA VAL A 114 -18.27 -2.53 -15.03
C VAL A 114 -19.42 -1.52 -14.86
N HIS A 115 -19.40 -0.50 -15.72
CA HIS A 115 -20.65 -0.01 -16.25
C HIS A 115 -21.16 -1.17 -17.09
N ASP A 116 -22.20 -1.84 -16.58
CA ASP A 116 -23.03 -2.69 -17.42
C ASP A 116 -23.48 -1.84 -18.60
N ALA A 117 -22.83 -2.12 -19.73
CA ALA A 117 -23.29 -1.73 -21.04
C ALA A 117 -24.53 -2.58 -21.35
N ALA A 118 -25.65 -1.88 -21.58
CA ALA A 118 -26.80 -2.25 -22.41
C ALA A 118 -27.64 -3.48 -22.02
#